data_AF-A0A2G2MQ26-F1
#
_entry.id   AF-A0A2G2MQ26-F1
#
_cell.length_a   1.000
_cell.length_b   1.000
_cell.length_c   1.000
_cell.angle_alpha   90.00
_cell.angle_beta   90.00
_cell.angle_gamma   90.00
#
_symmetry.space_group_name_H-M   'P 1'
#
loop_
_entity.id
_entity.type
_entity.pdbx_description
1 polymer ?
#
loop_
_entity_poly.entity_id
_entity_poly.type
_entity_poly.pdbx_seq_one_letter_code
_entity_poly.pdbx_strand_id
1 'polypeptide(L)'
;MKNILLVFVFSLIAWSAVANAQEDVALEDILIHSDVPLWGSESEKVWPKSFVDDTSFGCVNKIKFGDWKYTEGGEVDSWFRLTNYGVFHCYLVVRKAYEQSNLKTKDAKHAYLIEIGQIKHSKKPLDLWILQLGARPGSDYILLTHDRSDGLVKSYSVLQRECPRKNIRSGPEMDILITRYCAVNSKRELIRIAKKMAKRPPLGQLVFVTDEVDDE
;
A
#
# COMPACT_ATOMS: atom_id res chain seq x y z
N MET A 1 -13.95 83.73 9.44
CA MET A 1 -12.53 83.31 9.46
C MET A 1 -12.47 81.79 9.50
N LYS A 2 -11.87 81.21 8.44
CA LYS A 2 -11.35 79.84 8.25
C LYS A 2 -12.10 78.64 8.87
N ASN A 3 -12.93 78.01 8.04
CA ASN A 3 -13.36 76.61 8.19
C ASN A 3 -12.20 75.67 7.85
N ILE A 4 -11.88 74.73 8.75
CA ILE A 4 -10.91 73.66 8.50
C ILE A 4 -11.72 72.40 8.11
N LEU A 5 -11.62 72.02 6.85
CA LEU A 5 -12.15 70.78 6.29
C LEU A 5 -11.13 69.66 6.57
N LEU A 6 -11.48 68.72 7.44
CA LEU A 6 -10.66 67.55 7.77
C LEU A 6 -11.03 66.41 6.81
N VAL A 7 -10.20 66.20 5.80
CA VAL A 7 -10.31 65.06 4.86
C VAL A 7 -9.65 63.86 5.52
N PHE A 8 -10.46 62.89 5.99
CA PHE A 8 -9.97 61.58 6.40
C PHE A 8 -9.75 60.72 5.16
N VAL A 9 -8.48 60.53 4.79
CA VAL A 9 -8.04 59.56 3.79
C VAL A 9 -8.07 58.17 4.44
N PHE A 10 -9.13 57.40 4.18
CA PHE A 10 -9.15 55.97 4.46
C PHE A 10 -8.16 55.27 3.51
N SER A 11 -6.97 54.95 4.01
CA SER A 11 -6.05 54.03 3.34
C SER A 11 -6.68 52.65 3.31
N LEU A 12 -7.12 52.23 2.12
CA LEU A 12 -7.40 50.84 1.80
C LEU A 12 -6.10 50.03 1.95
N ILE A 13 -5.94 49.38 3.11
CA ILE A 13 -4.95 48.32 3.27
C ILE A 13 -5.50 47.14 2.45
N ALA A 14 -5.04 47.04 1.21
CA ALA A 14 -5.18 45.84 0.40
C ALA A 14 -4.38 44.73 1.09
N TRP A 15 -5.07 43.92 1.91
CA TRP A 15 -4.57 42.61 2.28
C TRP A 15 -4.57 41.79 1.00
N SER A 16 -3.45 41.84 0.29
CA SER A 16 -3.08 40.79 -0.65
C SER A 16 -2.95 39.53 0.16
N ALA A 17 -4.04 38.77 0.28
CA ALA A 17 -3.99 37.37 0.62
C ALA A 17 -3.08 36.76 -0.44
N VAL A 18 -1.81 36.57 -0.08
CA VAL A 18 -0.94 35.63 -0.76
C VAL A 18 -1.61 34.29 -0.51
N ALA A 19 -2.54 33.95 -1.41
CA ALA A 19 -2.94 32.59 -1.62
C ALA A 19 -1.63 31.89 -2.00
N ASN A 20 -0.97 31.32 -0.99
CA ASN A 20 -0.15 30.16 -1.20
C ASN A 20 -1.13 29.17 -1.82
N ALA A 21 -1.19 29.16 -3.15
CA ALA A 21 -1.36 27.95 -3.91
C ALA A 21 -0.21 27.04 -3.50
N GLN A 22 -0.32 26.51 -2.27
CA GLN A 22 0.18 25.20 -1.96
C GLN A 22 -0.51 24.37 -3.03
N GLU A 23 0.23 24.06 -4.09
CA GLU A 23 -0.15 23.01 -5.00
C GLU A 23 -0.52 21.84 -4.09
N ASP A 24 -1.83 21.63 -3.92
CA ASP A 24 -2.39 20.32 -3.72
C ASP A 24 -1.94 19.54 -4.94
N VAL A 25 -0.68 19.13 -4.91
CA VAL A 25 -0.20 17.99 -5.67
C VAL A 25 -1.05 16.89 -5.11
N ALA A 26 -2.19 16.68 -5.77
CA ALA A 26 -3.10 15.60 -5.50
C ALA A 26 -2.21 14.38 -5.25
N LEU A 27 -2.35 13.79 -4.07
CA LEU A 27 -1.66 12.55 -3.68
C LEU A 27 -2.21 11.39 -4.50
N GLU A 28 -2.36 11.60 -5.81
CA GLU A 28 -2.73 10.63 -6.83
C GLU A 28 -1.69 9.53 -6.80
N ASP A 29 -2.11 8.40 -6.25
CA ASP A 29 -1.61 7.05 -6.40
C ASP A 29 -0.10 6.88 -6.64
N ILE A 30 0.74 7.42 -5.76
CA ILE A 30 2.17 7.11 -5.81
C ILE A 30 2.37 5.64 -5.40
N LEU A 31 2.64 4.78 -6.39
CA LEU A 31 3.03 3.39 -6.16
C LEU A 31 4.43 3.32 -5.54
N ILE A 32 4.62 2.47 -4.53
CA ILE A 32 5.95 2.19 -3.99
C ILE A 32 6.58 1.07 -4.80
N HIS A 33 7.72 1.34 -5.42
CA HIS A 33 8.33 0.45 -6.41
C HIS A 33 9.83 0.25 -6.18
N SER A 34 10.33 -0.90 -6.61
CA SER A 34 11.76 -1.19 -6.71
C SER A 34 12.04 -1.98 -7.99
N ASP A 35 13.11 -1.64 -8.69
CA ASP A 35 13.51 -2.29 -9.96
C ASP A 35 13.87 -3.77 -9.79
N VAL A 36 14.10 -4.21 -8.56
CA VAL A 36 14.35 -5.61 -8.19
C VAL A 36 13.59 -5.95 -6.90
N PRO A 37 13.21 -7.21 -6.69
CA PRO A 37 12.50 -7.61 -5.48
C PRO A 37 13.42 -7.42 -4.27
N LEU A 38 12.89 -6.76 -3.24
CA LEU A 38 13.63 -6.54 -2.00
C LEU A 38 13.68 -7.82 -1.16
N TRP A 39 12.68 -8.71 -1.25
CA TRP A 39 12.67 -10.01 -0.59
C TRP A 39 12.53 -11.17 -1.58
N GLY A 40 13.06 -12.33 -1.18
CA GLY A 40 12.92 -13.61 -1.88
C GLY A 40 12.61 -14.74 -0.91
N SER A 41 12.36 -15.95 -1.43
CA SER A 41 11.93 -17.15 -0.70
C SER A 41 12.75 -17.46 0.55
N GLU A 42 14.07 -17.26 0.50
CA GLU A 42 15.00 -17.60 1.58
C GLU A 42 14.92 -16.66 2.79
N SER A 43 14.10 -15.62 2.75
CA SER A 43 13.99 -14.68 3.87
C SER A 43 13.06 -15.25 4.95
N GLU A 44 13.55 -15.34 6.19
CA GLU A 44 12.81 -15.94 7.33
C GLU A 44 11.40 -15.38 7.58
N LYS A 45 11.14 -14.14 7.16
CA LYS A 45 9.88 -13.42 7.39
C LYS A 45 8.95 -13.39 6.18
N VAL A 46 9.30 -14.10 5.12
CA VAL A 46 8.51 -14.22 3.89
C VAL A 46 7.51 -15.36 4.02
N TRP A 47 6.31 -15.11 3.52
CA TRP A 47 5.21 -16.06 3.42
C TRP A 47 4.70 -16.13 1.97
N PRO A 48 4.28 -17.32 1.52
CA PRO A 48 4.11 -18.56 2.29
C PRO A 48 5.44 -19.29 2.51
N LYS A 49 5.46 -20.25 3.45
CA LYS A 49 6.63 -21.08 3.75
C LYS A 49 6.37 -22.54 3.41
N SER A 50 7.37 -23.22 2.86
CA SER A 50 7.32 -24.67 2.70
C SER A 50 7.47 -25.37 4.04
N PHE A 51 6.81 -26.51 4.19
CA PHE A 51 7.08 -27.49 5.24
C PHE A 51 7.18 -28.89 4.63
N VAL A 52 7.98 -29.73 5.27
CA VAL A 52 8.11 -31.15 4.98
C VAL A 52 8.30 -31.85 6.32
N ASP A 53 7.52 -32.90 6.57
CA ASP A 53 7.68 -33.83 7.69
C ASP A 53 7.63 -35.28 7.19
N ASP A 54 7.64 -36.25 8.10
CA ASP A 54 7.72 -37.68 7.77
C ASP A 54 6.54 -38.19 6.93
N THR A 55 5.38 -37.51 6.97
CA THR A 55 4.14 -37.99 6.35
C THR A 55 3.46 -36.96 5.44
N SER A 56 3.94 -35.72 5.43
CA SER A 56 3.29 -34.63 4.70
C SER A 56 4.29 -33.55 4.25
N PHE A 57 3.88 -32.83 3.22
CA PHE A 57 4.59 -31.66 2.72
C PHE A 57 3.58 -30.66 2.16
N GLY A 58 3.97 -29.38 2.11
CA GLY A 58 3.13 -28.35 1.51
C GLY A 58 3.56 -26.95 1.89
N CYS A 59 2.59 -26.04 1.89
CA CYS A 59 2.80 -24.62 2.19
C CYS A 59 1.95 -24.17 3.37
N VAL A 60 2.57 -23.46 4.31
CA VAL A 60 1.89 -22.72 5.38
C VAL A 60 1.84 -21.23 5.05
N ASN A 61 0.76 -20.58 5.45
CA ASN A 61 0.54 -19.16 5.17
C ASN A 61 -0.04 -18.42 6.39
N LYS A 62 0.18 -17.10 6.43
CA LYS A 62 -0.35 -16.18 7.44
C LYS A 62 -1.53 -15.34 6.95
N ILE A 63 -1.78 -15.35 5.65
CA ILE A 63 -2.93 -14.71 5.02
C ILE A 63 -3.91 -15.76 4.51
N LYS A 64 -5.20 -15.47 4.66
CA LYS A 64 -6.27 -16.32 4.15
C LYS A 64 -6.34 -16.21 2.62
N PHE A 65 -6.43 -17.34 1.93
CA PHE A 65 -6.64 -17.40 0.48
C PHE A 65 -8.11 -17.12 0.12
N GLY A 66 -8.34 -16.64 -1.09
CA GLY A 66 -9.66 -16.27 -1.61
C GLY A 66 -9.71 -14.81 -2.05
N ASP A 67 -10.91 -14.25 -2.05
CA ASP A 67 -11.16 -12.90 -2.51
C ASP A 67 -11.10 -11.89 -1.36
N TRP A 68 -10.46 -10.77 -1.65
CA TRP A 68 -10.24 -9.66 -0.75
C TRP A 68 -10.71 -8.37 -1.41
N LYS A 69 -11.40 -7.55 -0.64
CA LYS A 69 -11.92 -6.25 -1.06
C LYS A 69 -11.04 -5.15 -0.48
N TYR A 70 -10.52 -4.28 -1.33
CA TYR A 70 -9.84 -3.07 -0.93
C TYR A 70 -10.80 -1.87 -1.00
N THR A 71 -10.91 -1.16 0.11
CA THR A 71 -11.76 0.03 0.25
C THR A 71 -10.90 1.22 0.68
N GLU A 72 -11.00 2.32 -0.06
CA GLU A 72 -10.30 3.59 0.17
C GLU A 72 -11.34 4.72 0.14
N GLY A 73 -11.27 5.66 1.08
CA GLY A 73 -12.25 6.76 1.14
C GLY A 73 -13.72 6.36 1.39
N GLY A 74 -13.98 5.09 1.73
CA GLY A 74 -15.33 4.54 1.87
C GLY A 74 -15.89 3.88 0.61
N GLU A 75 -15.15 3.94 -0.50
CA GLU A 75 -15.53 3.33 -1.77
C GLU A 75 -14.65 2.11 -2.08
N VAL A 76 -15.18 1.17 -2.84
CA VAL A 76 -14.41 0.01 -3.29
C VAL A 76 -13.49 0.46 -4.41
N ASP A 77 -12.18 0.48 -4.13
CA ASP A 77 -11.16 0.78 -5.14
C ASP A 77 -10.93 -0.45 -6.02
N SER A 78 -10.69 -1.60 -5.38
CA SER A 78 -10.31 -2.80 -6.11
C SER A 78 -10.55 -4.09 -5.33
N TRP A 79 -10.50 -5.19 -6.07
CA TRP A 79 -10.56 -6.55 -5.58
C TRP A 79 -9.24 -7.26 -5.83
N PHE A 80 -8.89 -8.15 -4.92
CA PHE A 80 -7.71 -9.00 -4.98
C PHE A 80 -8.11 -10.45 -4.81
N ARG A 81 -7.56 -11.36 -5.64
CA ARG A 81 -7.61 -12.80 -5.39
C ARG A 81 -6.25 -13.28 -4.95
N LEU A 82 -6.16 -13.86 -3.76
CA LEU A 82 -4.95 -14.44 -3.20
C LEU A 82 -5.05 -15.96 -3.23
N THR A 83 -4.15 -16.61 -3.95
CA THR A 83 -4.08 -18.08 -4.06
C THR A 83 -2.66 -18.57 -3.80
N ASN A 84 -2.49 -19.87 -3.59
CA ASN A 84 -1.17 -20.50 -3.48
C ASN A 84 -0.70 -20.99 -4.86
N TYR A 85 0.58 -20.83 -5.18
CA TYR A 85 1.19 -21.38 -6.39
C TYR A 85 1.55 -22.87 -6.23
N GLY A 86 0.53 -23.72 -6.03
CA GLY A 86 0.71 -25.17 -5.94
C GLY A 86 1.42 -25.68 -4.68
N VAL A 87 1.70 -26.99 -4.65
CA VAL A 87 2.20 -27.69 -3.44
C VAL A 87 3.74 -27.68 -3.35
N PHE A 88 4.44 -27.57 -4.49
CA PHE A 88 5.91 -27.66 -4.55
C PHE A 88 6.63 -26.30 -4.54
N HIS A 89 5.90 -25.21 -4.83
CA HIS A 89 6.47 -23.88 -4.96
C HIS A 89 5.64 -22.90 -4.15
N CYS A 90 6.00 -22.69 -2.88
CA CYS A 90 5.23 -21.80 -2.00
C CYS A 90 5.39 -20.33 -2.42
N TYR A 91 4.43 -19.83 -3.20
CA TYR A 91 4.28 -18.43 -3.57
C TYR A 91 2.83 -17.98 -3.39
N LEU A 92 2.61 -16.71 -3.06
CA LEU A 92 1.30 -16.10 -3.27
C LEU A 92 1.14 -15.82 -4.77
N VAL A 93 -0.04 -16.10 -5.30
CA VAL A 93 -0.48 -15.62 -6.60
C VAL A 93 -1.58 -14.59 -6.36
N VAL A 94 -1.38 -13.39 -6.92
CA VAL A 94 -2.27 -12.26 -6.75
C VAL A 94 -2.84 -11.85 -8.09
N ARG A 95 -4.17 -11.80 -8.18
CA ARG A 95 -4.88 -11.11 -9.28
C ARG A 95 -5.54 -9.87 -8.71
N LYS A 96 -5.53 -8.76 -9.45
CA LYS A 96 -6.16 -7.49 -9.06
C LYS A 96 -7.13 -7.03 -10.14
N ALA A 97 -8.35 -6.65 -9.77
CA ALA A 97 -9.38 -6.13 -10.67
C ALA A 97 -10.17 -4.99 -10.00
N TYR A 98 -10.81 -4.12 -10.78
CA TYR A 98 -11.76 -3.12 -10.24
C TYR A 98 -13.08 -3.78 -9.83
N GLU A 99 -13.50 -4.82 -10.53
CA GLU A 99 -14.72 -5.61 -10.24
C GLU A 99 -14.35 -7.04 -9.84
N GLN A 100 -15.04 -7.58 -8.84
CA GLN A 100 -14.77 -8.93 -8.33
C GLN A 100 -14.91 -10.01 -9.42
N SER A 101 -15.96 -9.92 -10.24
CA SER A 101 -16.26 -10.85 -11.33
C SER A 101 -15.11 -10.99 -12.34
N ASN A 102 -14.30 -9.95 -12.48
CA ASN A 102 -13.19 -9.93 -13.44
C ASN A 102 -11.91 -10.56 -12.89
N LEU A 103 -11.85 -10.96 -11.62
CA LEU A 103 -10.63 -11.51 -11.02
C LEU A 103 -10.10 -12.75 -11.75
N LYS A 104 -10.98 -13.61 -12.28
CA LYS A 104 -10.60 -14.85 -12.98
C LYS A 104 -9.81 -14.60 -14.26
N THR A 105 -10.06 -13.49 -14.94
CA THR A 105 -9.47 -13.18 -16.25
C THR A 105 -8.26 -12.25 -16.18
N LYS A 106 -7.90 -11.78 -14.98
CA LYS A 106 -6.75 -10.90 -14.79
C LYS A 106 -5.44 -11.66 -14.70
N ASP A 107 -4.39 -10.99 -15.16
CA ASP A 107 -3.03 -11.47 -15.03
C ASP A 107 -2.68 -11.71 -13.57
N ALA A 108 -2.04 -12.84 -13.33
CA ALA A 108 -1.53 -13.23 -12.03
C ALA A 108 -0.12 -12.69 -11.83
N LYS A 109 0.13 -12.09 -10.67
CA LYS A 109 1.47 -11.72 -10.20
C LYS A 109 1.88 -12.68 -9.09
N HIS A 110 3.10 -13.22 -9.15
CA HIS A 110 3.72 -13.82 -7.98
C HIS A 110 3.95 -12.76 -6.92
N ALA A 111 3.76 -13.13 -5.67
CA ALA A 111 3.84 -12.22 -4.55
C ALA A 111 4.37 -12.91 -3.29
N TYR A 112 4.76 -12.07 -2.35
CA TYR A 112 5.11 -12.47 -1.00
C TYR A 112 4.44 -11.56 0.00
N LEU A 113 4.01 -12.14 1.12
CA LEU A 113 3.63 -11.39 2.31
C LEU A 113 4.81 -11.42 3.28
N ILE A 114 5.30 -10.25 3.68
CA ILE A 114 6.53 -10.12 4.47
C ILE A 114 6.22 -9.44 5.79
N GLU A 115 6.54 -10.11 6.89
CA GLU A 115 6.52 -9.49 8.21
C GLU A 115 7.76 -8.60 8.37
N ILE A 116 7.57 -7.30 8.60
CA ILE A 116 8.68 -6.33 8.67
C ILE A 116 8.91 -5.77 10.08
N GLY A 117 8.17 -6.26 11.06
CA GLY A 117 8.35 -5.97 12.48
C GLY A 117 7.10 -5.39 13.11
N GLN A 118 7.28 -4.68 14.21
CA GLN A 118 6.18 -4.21 15.06
C GLN A 118 6.31 -2.73 15.36
N ILE A 119 5.18 -2.09 15.64
CA ILE A 119 5.09 -0.72 16.13
C ILE A 119 4.02 -0.60 17.21
N LYS A 120 4.17 0.39 18.09
CA LYS A 120 3.09 0.81 18.99
C LYS A 120 2.43 2.06 18.42
N HIS A 121 1.12 2.01 18.21
CA HIS A 121 0.31 3.16 17.83
C HIS A 121 -0.83 3.30 18.85
N SER A 122 -0.98 4.47 19.45
CA SER A 122 -2.01 4.71 20.49
C SER A 122 -2.04 3.63 21.60
N LYS A 123 -0.85 3.19 22.05
CA LYS A 123 -0.63 2.12 23.04
C LYS A 123 -1.02 0.70 22.61
N LYS A 124 -1.55 0.48 21.40
CA LYS A 124 -1.81 -0.85 20.84
C LYS A 124 -0.61 -1.35 20.02
N PRO A 125 -0.16 -2.60 20.23
CA PRO A 125 0.86 -3.21 19.37
C PRO A 125 0.24 -3.57 18.01
N LEU A 126 0.89 -3.13 16.95
CA LEU A 126 0.54 -3.44 15.57
C LEU A 126 1.67 -4.21 14.92
N ASP A 127 1.32 -5.25 14.17
CA ASP A 127 2.26 -5.93 13.29
C ASP A 127 2.32 -5.18 11.96
N LEU A 128 3.53 -5.01 11.43
CA LEU A 128 3.80 -4.35 10.17
C LEU A 128 4.13 -5.39 9.11
N TRP A 129 3.46 -5.26 7.97
CA TRP A 129 3.55 -6.19 6.87
C TRP A 129 3.73 -5.45 5.55
N ILE A 130 4.28 -6.17 4.57
CA ILE A 130 4.39 -5.71 3.20
C ILE A 130 3.85 -6.82 2.30
N LEU A 131 3.00 -6.48 1.34
CA LEU A 131 2.69 -7.33 0.20
C LEU A 131 3.55 -6.88 -0.99
N GLN A 132 4.54 -7.70 -1.33
CA GLN A 132 5.40 -7.51 -2.49
C GLN A 132 4.72 -8.16 -3.70
N LEU A 133 4.47 -7.39 -4.76
CA LEU A 133 3.80 -7.84 -5.98
C LEU A 133 4.79 -7.84 -7.15
N GLY A 134 4.95 -8.99 -7.79
CA GLY A 134 5.87 -9.17 -8.91
C GLY A 134 7.33 -9.35 -8.48
N ALA A 135 8.18 -9.60 -9.48
CA ALA A 135 9.62 -9.74 -9.31
C ALA A 135 10.41 -9.07 -10.45
N ARG A 136 10.03 -9.27 -11.71
CA ARG A 136 10.62 -8.57 -12.88
C ARG A 136 9.51 -8.00 -13.79
N PRO A 137 9.63 -6.77 -14.32
CA PRO A 137 10.82 -5.89 -14.29
C PRO A 137 11.04 -5.14 -12.96
N GLY A 138 10.24 -5.42 -11.93
CA GLY A 138 10.43 -4.93 -10.57
C GLY A 138 9.34 -5.46 -9.65
N SER A 139 9.24 -4.88 -8.46
CA SER A 139 8.20 -5.19 -7.50
C SER A 139 7.50 -3.93 -7.00
N ASP A 140 6.19 -4.02 -6.90
CA ASP A 140 5.37 -3.02 -6.22
C ASP A 140 5.11 -3.46 -4.77
N TYR A 141 4.95 -2.51 -3.86
CA TYR A 141 4.82 -2.78 -2.44
C TYR A 141 3.58 -2.12 -1.85
N ILE A 142 2.69 -2.93 -1.28
CA ILE A 142 1.57 -2.46 -0.47
C ILE A 142 1.98 -2.56 1.00
N LEU A 143 1.86 -1.45 1.71
CA LEU A 143 2.18 -1.34 3.12
C LEU A 143 0.95 -1.69 3.95
N LEU A 144 1.09 -2.66 4.86
CA LEU A 144 -0.03 -3.24 5.58
C LEU A 144 0.24 -3.23 7.09
N THR A 145 -0.83 -3.15 7.87
CA THR A 145 -0.78 -3.39 9.31
C THR A 145 -2.05 -4.07 9.81
N HIS A 146 -1.96 -4.78 10.92
CA HIS A 146 -3.12 -5.30 11.65
C HIS A 146 -2.82 -5.36 13.14
N ASP A 147 -3.86 -5.49 13.96
CA ASP A 147 -3.74 -5.76 15.38
C ASP A 147 -3.04 -7.10 15.60
N ARG A 148 -2.07 -7.14 16.52
CA ARG A 148 -1.26 -8.34 16.74
C ARG A 148 -2.13 -9.58 16.99
N SER A 149 -1.87 -10.64 16.23
CA SER A 149 -2.58 -11.92 16.37
C SER A 149 -1.72 -13.09 15.88
N ASP A 150 -1.91 -14.26 16.49
CA ASP A 150 -1.15 -15.47 16.14
C ASP A 150 -1.81 -16.28 15.00
N GLY A 151 -3.06 -15.98 14.67
CA GLY A 151 -3.90 -16.70 13.70
C GLY A 151 -3.80 -16.20 12.26
N LEU A 152 -4.69 -16.72 11.41
CA LEU A 152 -4.87 -16.25 10.04
C LEU A 152 -5.50 -14.87 10.05
N VAL A 153 -4.84 -13.92 9.37
CA VAL A 153 -5.34 -12.55 9.25
C VAL A 153 -6.40 -12.50 8.15
N LYS A 154 -7.53 -11.85 8.45
CA LYS A 154 -8.67 -11.64 7.53
C LYS A 154 -8.92 -10.17 7.18
N SER A 155 -8.15 -9.27 7.77
CA SER A 155 -8.25 -7.83 7.51
C SER A 155 -6.91 -7.17 7.77
N TYR A 156 -6.52 -6.26 6.88
CA TYR A 156 -5.38 -5.37 7.04
C TYR A 156 -5.83 -3.93 6.85
N SER A 157 -5.30 -3.05 7.68
CA SER A 157 -5.27 -1.64 7.37
C SER A 157 -4.17 -1.37 6.34
N VAL A 158 -4.54 -0.78 5.22
CA VAL A 158 -3.58 -0.33 4.20
C VAL A 158 -3.02 1.00 4.64
N LEU A 159 -1.70 1.10 4.71
CA LEU A 159 -1.00 2.29 5.18
C LEU A 159 -0.91 3.34 4.06
N GLN A 160 -0.74 4.59 4.47
CA GLN A 160 -0.48 5.72 3.59
C GLN A 160 0.70 5.45 2.63
N ARG A 161 0.65 6.03 1.43
CA ARG A 161 1.63 5.84 0.35
C ARG A 161 2.62 7.01 0.20
N GLU A 162 2.71 7.87 1.21
CA GLU A 162 3.53 9.09 1.09
C GLU A 162 5.01 8.79 0.87
N CYS A 163 5.54 9.35 -0.21
CA CYS A 163 6.92 9.19 -0.59
C CYS A 163 7.78 10.37 -0.13
N PRO A 164 8.99 10.14 0.44
CA PRO A 164 9.98 11.20 0.59
C PRO A 164 10.27 11.85 -0.77
N ARG A 165 10.31 13.19 -0.85
CA ARG A 165 10.52 13.92 -2.12
C ARG A 165 11.72 13.41 -2.94
N LYS A 166 12.83 13.09 -2.28
CA LYS A 166 14.05 12.57 -2.93
C LYS A 166 13.90 11.19 -3.57
N ASN A 167 12.86 10.44 -3.20
CA ASN A 167 12.55 9.10 -3.68
C ASN A 167 11.51 9.13 -4.80
N ILE A 168 10.88 10.27 -5.06
CA ILE A 168 9.91 10.40 -6.13
C ILE A 168 10.66 10.34 -7.45
N ARG A 169 10.22 9.42 -8.31
CA ARG A 169 10.60 9.34 -9.73
C ARG A 169 9.38 9.71 -10.55
N SER A 170 9.62 10.38 -11.66
CA SER A 170 8.60 10.78 -12.61
C SER A 170 9.16 10.63 -14.00
N GLY A 171 8.33 10.15 -14.92
CA GLY A 171 8.61 10.29 -16.35
C GLY A 171 8.17 11.67 -16.85
N PRO A 172 8.20 11.87 -18.18
CA PRO A 172 7.47 12.95 -18.82
C PRO A 172 6.01 12.98 -18.37
N GLU A 173 5.42 14.16 -18.38
CA GLU A 173 3.98 14.32 -18.19
C GLU A 173 3.26 13.66 -19.36
N MET A 174 2.27 12.84 -19.04
CA MET A 174 1.44 12.14 -20.00
C MET A 174 -0.01 12.35 -19.56
N ASP A 175 -0.87 12.78 -20.48
CA ASP A 175 -2.24 13.25 -20.23
C ASP A 175 -3.01 12.39 -19.20
N ILE A 176 -3.19 11.11 -19.51
CA ILE A 176 -3.97 10.17 -18.66
C ILE A 176 -3.11 9.16 -17.90
N LEU A 177 -1.78 9.21 -18.04
CA LEU A 177 -0.89 8.18 -17.51
C LEU A 177 -0.05 8.73 -16.36
N ILE A 178 -0.31 8.22 -15.15
CA ILE A 178 0.50 8.53 -13.98
C ILE A 178 1.85 7.81 -14.12
N THR A 179 2.91 8.57 -14.35
CA THR A 179 4.30 8.06 -14.43
C THR A 179 5.06 8.21 -13.13
N ARG A 180 4.46 8.86 -12.14
CA ARG A 180 5.08 9.16 -10.85
C ARG A 180 5.00 7.96 -9.92
N TYR A 181 6.12 7.58 -9.33
CA TYR A 181 6.18 6.51 -8.33
C TYR A 181 7.23 6.81 -7.25
N CYS A 182 7.14 6.09 -6.14
CA CYS A 182 8.10 6.14 -5.05
C CYS A 182 9.15 5.06 -5.22
N ALA A 183 10.35 5.43 -5.66
CA ALA A 183 11.47 4.51 -5.76
C ALA A 183 12.02 4.19 -4.37
N VAL A 184 12.16 2.90 -4.08
CA VAL A 184 12.80 2.39 -2.88
C VAL A 184 13.84 1.34 -3.24
N ASN A 185 15.09 1.57 -2.82
CA ASN A 185 16.22 0.75 -3.25
C ASN A 185 16.78 -0.15 -2.14
N SER A 186 16.11 -0.21 -0.98
CA SER A 186 16.55 -1.09 0.11
C SER A 186 15.44 -1.48 1.08
N LYS A 187 15.55 -2.69 1.66
CA LYS A 187 14.68 -3.17 2.76
C LYS A 187 14.59 -2.14 3.90
N ARG A 188 15.75 -1.63 4.34
CA ARG A 188 15.85 -0.68 5.46
C ARG A 188 15.05 0.59 5.21
N GLU A 189 15.06 1.09 3.97
CA GLU A 189 14.30 2.27 3.60
C GLU A 189 12.81 2.00 3.58
N LEU A 190 12.37 0.90 2.97
CA LEU A 190 10.95 0.54 2.91
C LEU A 190 10.36 0.33 4.31
N ILE A 191 11.11 -0.34 5.20
CA ILE A 191 10.73 -0.52 6.61
C ILE A 191 10.58 0.83 7.33
N ARG A 192 11.46 1.79 7.04
CA ARG A 192 11.38 3.14 7.62
C ARG A 192 10.12 3.88 7.15
N ILE A 193 9.80 3.78 5.86
CA ILE A 193 8.59 4.35 5.27
C ILE A 193 7.37 3.71 5.94
N ALA A 194 7.28 2.37 5.98
CA ALA A 194 6.19 1.64 6.61
C ALA A 194 5.95 2.07 8.07
N LYS A 195 7.02 2.15 8.87
CA LYS A 195 6.93 2.61 10.27
C LYS A 195 6.45 4.06 10.40
N LYS A 196 6.78 4.93 9.45
CA LYS A 196 6.30 6.33 9.43
C LYS A 196 4.82 6.37 9.06
N MET A 197 4.40 5.59 8.07
CA MET A 197 3.01 5.55 7.58
C MET A 197 2.06 4.88 8.59
N ALA A 198 2.54 3.90 9.35
CA ALA A 198 1.79 3.26 10.43
C ALA A 198 1.44 4.19 11.60
N LYS A 199 1.99 5.41 11.65
CA LYS A 199 1.63 6.43 12.65
C LYS A 199 0.57 7.42 12.14
N ARG A 200 0.11 7.25 10.90
CA ARG A 200 -0.93 8.07 10.28
C ARG A 200 -2.24 7.29 10.24
N PRO A 201 -3.40 7.95 10.07
CA PRO A 201 -4.63 7.26 9.73
C PRO A 201 -4.41 6.34 8.52
N PRO A 202 -4.95 5.12 8.53
CA PRO A 202 -4.82 4.22 7.40
C PRO A 202 -5.46 4.83 6.16
N LEU A 203 -4.91 4.48 5.00
CA LEU A 203 -5.43 4.89 3.70
C LEU A 203 -6.76 4.19 3.40
N GLY A 204 -6.82 2.90 3.74
CA GLY A 204 -7.96 2.05 3.44
C GLY A 204 -7.90 0.75 4.21
N GLN A 205 -8.77 -0.18 3.83
CA GLN A 205 -8.86 -1.52 4.42
C GLN A 205 -8.84 -2.57 3.32
N LEU A 206 -8.06 -3.63 3.52
CA LEU A 206 -8.05 -4.83 2.70
C LEU A 206 -8.70 -5.95 3.52
N VAL A 207 -9.91 -6.36 3.15
CA VAL A 207 -10.75 -7.26 3.94
C VAL A 207 -11.09 -8.51 3.16
N PHE A 208 -10.90 -9.67 3.77
CA PHE A 208 -11.29 -10.97 3.20
C PHE A 208 -12.82 -11.07 3.10
N VAL A 209 -13.30 -11.55 1.95
CA VAL A 209 -14.73 -11.65 1.65
C VAL A 209 -15.19 -13.10 1.55
N THR A 210 -14.54 -13.90 0.69
CA THR A 210 -14.98 -15.27 0.43
C THR A 210 -13.83 -16.21 0.14
N ASP A 211 -14.00 -17.44 0.62
CA ASP A 211 -13.24 -18.60 0.19
C ASP A 211 -13.80 -18.97 -1.18
N GLU A 212 -13.36 -18.30 -2.25
CA GLU A 212 -13.79 -18.74 -3.58
C GLU A 212 -13.17 -20.11 -3.86
N VAL A 213 -14.04 -21.10 -4.02
CA VAL A 213 -13.69 -22.40 -4.58
C VAL A 213 -13.77 -22.17 -6.09
N ASP A 214 -12.61 -22.16 -6.74
CA ASP A 214 -12.61 -22.31 -8.19
C ASP A 214 -13.16 -23.73 -8.45
N ASP A 215 -14.45 -23.82 -8.80
CA ASP A 215 -15.04 -25.02 -9.38
C ASP A 215 -14.39 -25.21 -10.76
N GLU A 216 -13.20 -25.82 -10.80
CA GLU A 216 -12.61 -26.39 -12.02
C GLU A 216 -13.24 -27.74 -12.35
#